data_AF-A0AAN8WS73-F1
#
_entry.id   AF-A0AAN8WS73-F1
#
_cell.length_a   1.000
_cell.length_b   1.000
_cell.length_c   1.000
_cell.angle_alpha   90.00
_cell.angle_beta   90.00
_cell.angle_gamma   90.00
#
_symmetry.space_group_name_H-M   'P 1'
#
loop_
_entity.id
_entity.type
_entity.pdbx_description
1 polymer ?
#
loop_
_entity_poly.entity_id
_entity_poly.type
_entity_poly.pdbx_seq_one_letter_code
_entity_poly.pdbx_strand_id
1 'polypeptide(L)'
;MNITEYETETLTDPISAICEQQFWNATLSWDGTTPDMGLCMERTVLLWSPCILLWILTPLQVLYLRHRGLDYLNWTLITYMKIVLSLLVSIAAVTELIWAIVLRSQEIHVPVSEFIAPSILLLTYILQSYLIILGKQHGERSSGIIVCFWTAMLLCGIPQFITTVISGLNQDDRLHWLLMVTFLIQYIGAIAFFIVNCFADNPPDSRFFSKSEKEFPEPYASFISQLTFHWANGLVWLGYKRPLIPDDLWDMPSKISTVHLDKRWDMAWRKQHASIP
;
A
#
# COMPACT_ATOMS: atom_id res chain seq x y z
N MET A 1 -26.58 -38.65 9.25
CA MET A 1 -26.07 -37.36 9.76
C MET A 1 -26.89 -36.29 9.07
N ASN A 2 -27.74 -35.59 9.82
CA ASN A 2 -28.78 -34.72 9.25
C ASN A 2 -28.15 -33.43 8.72
N ILE A 3 -28.64 -32.96 7.58
CA ILE A 3 -28.20 -31.73 6.88
C ILE A 3 -28.28 -30.50 7.81
N THR A 4 -29.22 -30.50 8.75
CA THR A 4 -29.43 -29.43 9.75
C THR A 4 -28.34 -29.35 10.83
N GLU A 5 -27.62 -30.44 11.08
CA GLU A 5 -26.52 -30.50 12.07
C GLU A 5 -25.21 -29.97 11.46
N TYR A 6 -25.06 -30.07 10.13
CA TYR A 6 -23.90 -29.55 9.40
C TYR A 6 -23.95 -28.02 9.23
N GLU A 7 -25.14 -27.44 8.96
CA GLU A 7 -25.32 -25.98 8.91
C GLU A 7 -25.03 -25.30 10.27
N THR A 8 -25.33 -25.99 11.39
CA THR A 8 -25.13 -25.45 12.74
C THR A 8 -23.67 -25.50 13.21
N GLU A 9 -22.87 -26.47 12.76
CA GLU A 9 -21.42 -26.52 13.05
C GLU A 9 -20.61 -25.51 12.21
N THR A 10 -21.02 -25.20 10.99
CA THR A 10 -20.29 -24.22 10.14
C THR A 10 -20.39 -22.75 10.60
N LEU A 11 -21.33 -22.44 11.50
CA LEU A 11 -21.59 -21.08 12.01
C LEU A 11 -20.93 -20.80 13.38
N THR A 12 -20.11 -21.71 13.91
CA THR A 12 -19.44 -21.49 15.21
C THR A 12 -18.21 -20.58 15.15
N ASP A 13 -17.63 -20.38 13.96
CA ASP A 13 -16.51 -19.46 13.80
C ASP A 13 -16.99 -18.00 13.73
N PRO A 14 -16.37 -17.06 14.46
CA PRO A 14 -16.84 -15.67 14.50
C PRO A 14 -16.80 -14.99 13.12
N ILE A 15 -15.96 -15.46 12.20
CA ILE A 15 -15.86 -14.92 10.84
C ILE A 15 -16.98 -15.47 9.94
N SER A 16 -17.36 -16.75 10.06
CA SER A 16 -18.50 -17.30 9.28
C SER A 16 -19.82 -16.66 9.72
N ALA A 17 -19.96 -16.30 10.99
CA ALA A 17 -21.10 -15.54 11.50
C ALA A 17 -21.21 -14.11 10.92
N ILE A 18 -20.09 -13.47 10.54
CA ILE A 18 -20.09 -12.13 9.94
C ILE A 18 -20.59 -12.17 8.49
N CYS A 19 -20.27 -13.24 7.77
CA CYS A 19 -20.66 -13.42 6.36
C CYS A 19 -21.96 -14.19 6.18
N GLU A 20 -22.47 -14.81 7.24
CA GLU A 20 -23.60 -15.77 7.21
C GLU A 20 -23.39 -16.91 6.20
N GLN A 21 -22.12 -17.24 5.95
CA GLN A 21 -21.67 -18.25 4.98
C GLN A 21 -20.41 -18.94 5.50
N GLN A 22 -20.12 -20.13 4.98
CA GLN A 22 -18.88 -20.84 5.29
C GLN A 22 -17.67 -19.97 4.93
N PHE A 23 -16.75 -19.80 5.89
CA PHE A 23 -15.59 -18.92 5.74
C PHE A 23 -14.67 -19.36 4.58
N TRP A 24 -14.36 -20.64 4.50
CA TRP A 24 -13.48 -21.21 3.48
C TRP A 24 -13.85 -22.66 3.17
N ASN A 25 -13.82 -23.04 1.89
CA ASN A 25 -14.11 -24.39 1.43
C ASN A 25 -12.93 -24.95 0.61
N ALA A 26 -12.12 -25.81 1.24
CA ALA A 26 -10.89 -26.33 0.67
C ALA A 26 -11.10 -27.13 -0.64
N THR A 27 -12.19 -27.89 -0.77
CA THR A 27 -12.45 -28.66 -2.00
C THR A 27 -12.82 -27.75 -3.16
N LEU A 28 -13.56 -26.67 -2.91
CA LEU A 28 -13.91 -25.68 -3.95
C LEU A 28 -12.68 -24.88 -4.41
N SER A 29 -11.78 -24.53 -3.48
CA SER A 29 -10.58 -23.74 -3.80
C SER A 29 -9.52 -24.48 -4.60
N TRP A 30 -9.40 -25.81 -4.43
CA TRP A 30 -8.29 -26.58 -4.99
C TRP A 30 -8.69 -27.60 -6.07
N ASP A 31 -9.92 -28.15 -6.02
CA ASP A 31 -10.37 -29.19 -6.95
C ASP A 31 -11.21 -28.66 -8.13
N GLY A 32 -11.63 -27.39 -8.08
CA GLY A 32 -12.41 -26.74 -9.14
C GLY A 32 -11.57 -26.34 -10.36
N THR A 33 -12.20 -26.27 -11.54
CA THR A 33 -11.58 -25.74 -12.77
C THR A 33 -11.23 -24.25 -12.69
N THR A 34 -11.82 -23.54 -11.72
CA THR A 34 -11.52 -22.16 -11.35
C THR A 34 -11.37 -22.11 -9.82
N PRO A 35 -10.20 -21.73 -9.28
CA PRO A 35 -10.00 -21.67 -7.84
C PRO A 35 -10.83 -20.52 -7.25
N ASP A 36 -11.87 -20.87 -6.51
CA ASP A 36 -12.70 -19.92 -5.76
C ASP A 36 -12.35 -20.01 -4.26
N MET A 37 -11.84 -18.92 -3.70
CA MET A 37 -11.45 -18.82 -2.29
C MET A 37 -12.65 -18.62 -1.35
N GLY A 38 -13.83 -18.31 -1.91
CA GLY A 38 -15.07 -18.03 -1.19
C GLY A 38 -15.25 -16.54 -0.89
N LEU A 39 -16.46 -16.03 -1.15
CA LEU A 39 -16.83 -14.61 -1.03
C LEU A 39 -16.53 -14.02 0.36
N CYS A 40 -16.71 -14.83 1.43
CA CYS A 40 -16.44 -14.41 2.79
C CYS A 40 -14.95 -14.17 3.04
N MET A 41 -14.07 -15.09 2.62
CA MET A 41 -12.62 -14.96 2.80
C MET A 41 -12.06 -13.75 2.01
N GLU A 42 -12.59 -13.52 0.80
CA GLU A 42 -12.26 -12.37 -0.04
C GLU A 42 -12.61 -11.03 0.63
N ARG A 43 -13.83 -10.90 1.15
CA ARG A 43 -14.33 -9.67 1.80
C ARG A 43 -13.85 -9.47 3.24
N THR A 44 -13.21 -10.47 3.84
CA THR A 44 -12.69 -10.42 5.21
C THR A 44 -11.18 -10.49 5.25
N VAL A 45 -10.59 -11.67 5.43
CA VAL A 45 -9.16 -11.84 5.73
C VAL A 45 -8.25 -11.27 4.65
N LEU A 46 -8.60 -11.47 3.36
CA LEU A 46 -7.81 -10.95 2.25
C LEU A 46 -7.85 -9.41 2.19
N LEU A 47 -9.00 -8.81 2.46
CA LEU A 47 -9.17 -7.36 2.52
C LEU A 47 -8.54 -6.74 3.78
N TRP A 48 -8.73 -7.37 4.93
CA TRP A 48 -8.34 -6.83 6.23
C TRP A 48 -6.84 -6.94 6.46
N SER A 49 -6.18 -7.97 5.91
CA SER A 49 -4.75 -8.20 6.10
C SER A 49 -3.88 -6.99 5.69
N PRO A 50 -4.00 -6.44 4.45
CA PRO A 50 -3.29 -5.21 4.09
C PRO A 50 -3.66 -3.99 4.95
N CYS A 51 -4.94 -3.85 5.32
CA CYS A 51 -5.43 -2.74 6.12
C CYS A 51 -4.84 -2.74 7.54
N ILE A 52 -4.90 -3.89 8.23
CA ILE A 52 -4.35 -4.10 9.57
C ILE A 52 -2.84 -3.89 9.56
N LEU A 53 -2.14 -4.40 8.54
CA LEU A 53 -0.71 -4.17 8.38
C LEU A 53 -0.39 -2.68 8.31
N LEU A 54 -1.14 -1.90 7.52
CA LEU A 54 -0.96 -0.45 7.47
C LEU A 54 -1.17 0.19 8.85
N TRP A 55 -2.24 -0.18 9.55
CA TRP A 55 -2.59 0.42 10.86
C TRP A 55 -1.52 0.16 11.92
N ILE A 56 -0.94 -1.05 11.93
CA ILE A 56 0.15 -1.42 12.85
C ILE A 56 1.44 -0.66 12.52
N LEU A 57 1.76 -0.47 11.24
CA LEU A 57 3.00 0.21 10.82
C LEU A 57 2.90 1.74 10.90
N THR A 58 1.69 2.30 10.87
CA THR A 58 1.43 3.74 10.93
C THR A 58 2.08 4.44 12.15
N PRO A 59 1.89 4.00 13.40
CA PRO A 59 2.50 4.69 14.56
C PRO A 59 4.04 4.73 14.47
N LEU A 60 4.67 3.65 13.99
CA LEU A 60 6.12 3.59 13.79
C LEU A 60 6.57 4.61 12.74
N GLN A 61 5.84 4.72 11.62
CA GLN A 61 6.12 5.69 10.56
C GLN A 61 5.98 7.12 11.06
N VAL A 62 4.92 7.42 11.81
CA VAL A 62 4.68 8.77 12.36
C VAL A 62 5.83 9.16 13.30
N LEU A 63 6.29 8.24 14.17
CA LEU A 63 7.43 8.49 15.06
C LEU A 63 8.74 8.70 14.28
N TYR A 64 9.00 7.86 13.27
CA TYR A 64 10.16 7.99 12.41
C TYR A 64 10.21 9.35 11.69
N LEU A 65 9.08 9.78 11.11
CA LEU A 65 8.98 11.07 10.41
C LEU A 65 9.17 12.25 11.36
N ARG A 66 8.58 12.20 12.56
CA ARG A 66 8.76 13.24 13.58
C ARG A 66 10.21 13.39 14.04
N HIS A 67 10.95 12.29 14.18
CA HIS A 67 12.37 12.34 14.57
C HIS A 67 13.30 12.83 13.46
N ARG A 68 12.90 12.71 12.18
CA ARG A 68 13.76 13.04 11.03
C ARG A 68 14.00 14.54 10.87
N GLY A 69 13.04 15.38 11.31
CA GLY A 69 13.16 16.84 11.34
C GLY A 69 13.50 17.48 9.99
N LEU A 70 13.00 16.90 8.88
CA LEU A 70 13.21 17.43 7.53
C LEU A 70 12.17 18.49 7.19
N ASP A 71 12.56 19.46 6.38
CA ASP A 71 11.67 20.50 5.86
C ASP A 71 10.60 19.94 4.92
N TYR A 72 9.50 20.69 4.78
CA TYR A 72 8.38 20.32 3.92
C TYR A 72 8.78 20.28 2.44
N LEU A 73 8.22 19.34 1.69
CA LEU A 73 8.34 19.27 0.23
C LEU A 73 7.22 20.08 -0.44
N ASN A 74 7.54 20.70 -1.57
CA ASN A 74 6.54 21.33 -2.42
C ASN A 74 5.58 20.29 -3.02
N TRP A 75 4.35 20.71 -3.28
CA TRP A 75 3.36 19.88 -3.95
C TRP A 75 3.77 19.64 -5.40
N THR A 76 3.95 18.36 -5.75
CA THR A 76 4.25 17.89 -7.10
C THR A 76 2.99 17.38 -7.78
N LEU A 77 3.04 17.22 -9.11
CA LEU A 77 1.97 16.55 -9.87
C LEU A 77 1.70 15.14 -9.32
N ILE A 78 2.75 14.38 -8.98
CA ILE A 78 2.64 13.03 -8.40
C ILE A 78 1.87 13.07 -7.07
N THR A 79 2.14 14.05 -6.21
CA THR A 79 1.41 14.23 -4.94
C THR A 79 -0.07 14.53 -5.20
N TYR A 80 -0.36 15.42 -6.15
CA TYR A 80 -1.74 15.71 -6.57
C TYR A 80 -2.46 14.46 -7.07
N MET A 81 -1.82 13.66 -7.92
CA MET A 81 -2.39 12.40 -8.43
C MET A 81 -2.69 11.42 -7.29
N LYS A 82 -1.80 11.29 -6.29
CA LYS A 82 -2.04 10.45 -5.11
C LYS A 82 -3.25 10.92 -4.31
N ILE A 83 -3.43 12.23 -4.10
CA ILE A 83 -4.58 12.77 -3.37
C ILE A 83 -5.89 12.56 -4.14
N VAL A 84 -5.91 12.86 -5.44
CA VAL A 84 -7.08 12.64 -6.30
C VAL A 84 -7.49 11.17 -6.30
N LEU A 85 -6.51 10.28 -6.43
CA LEU A 85 -6.76 8.85 -6.40
C LEU A 85 -7.26 8.36 -5.03
N SER A 86 -6.74 8.93 -3.94
CA SER A 86 -7.20 8.63 -2.59
C SER A 86 -8.65 9.06 -2.38
N LEU A 87 -9.03 10.21 -2.95
CA LEU A 87 -10.40 10.70 -2.93
C LEU A 87 -11.33 9.77 -3.73
N LEU A 88 -10.90 9.35 -4.94
CA LEU A 88 -11.67 8.45 -5.80
C LEU A 88 -12.01 7.13 -5.08
N VAL A 89 -11.01 6.46 -4.50
CA VAL A 89 -11.24 5.18 -3.79
C VAL A 89 -12.07 5.36 -2.52
N SER A 90 -11.93 6.51 -1.84
CA SER A 90 -12.75 6.84 -0.67
C SER A 90 -14.22 7.04 -1.05
N ILE A 91 -14.51 7.75 -2.15
CA ILE A 91 -15.87 7.94 -2.66
C ILE A 91 -16.50 6.59 -3.03
N ALA A 92 -15.73 5.69 -3.66
CA ALA A 92 -16.21 4.35 -3.98
C ALA A 92 -16.59 3.57 -2.70
N ALA A 93 -15.75 3.58 -1.66
CA ALA A 93 -16.04 2.94 -0.38
C ALA A 93 -17.25 3.55 0.34
N VAL A 94 -17.41 4.88 0.30
CA VAL A 94 -18.60 5.56 0.84
C VAL A 94 -19.85 5.16 0.07
N THR A 95 -19.76 5.00 -1.25
CA THR A 95 -20.88 4.57 -2.08
C THR A 95 -21.34 3.16 -1.71
N GLU A 96 -20.41 2.23 -1.50
CA GLU A 96 -20.71 0.88 -0.99
C GLU A 96 -21.40 0.93 0.38
N LEU A 97 -20.89 1.74 1.31
CA LEU A 97 -21.46 1.87 2.64
C LEU A 97 -22.89 2.46 2.60
N ILE A 98 -23.11 3.52 1.82
CA ILE A 98 -24.44 4.11 1.63
C ILE A 98 -25.38 3.09 1.00
N TRP A 99 -24.92 2.33 0.00
CA TRP A 99 -25.71 1.29 -0.64
C TRP A 99 -26.16 0.23 0.37
N ALA A 100 -25.25 -0.29 1.19
CA ALA A 100 -25.58 -1.25 2.24
C ALA A 100 -26.62 -0.69 3.23
N ILE A 101 -26.50 0.58 3.64
CA ILE A 101 -27.47 1.26 4.51
C ILE A 101 -28.84 1.37 3.85
N VAL A 102 -28.89 1.76 2.57
CA VAL A 102 -30.15 1.89 1.81
C VAL A 102 -30.85 0.54 1.70
N LEU A 103 -30.14 -0.53 1.36
CA LEU A 103 -30.72 -1.88 1.30
C LEU A 103 -31.30 -2.29 2.65
N ARG A 104 -30.56 -2.06 3.74
CA ARG A 104 -31.04 -2.37 5.09
C ARG A 104 -32.28 -1.58 5.47
N SER A 105 -32.38 -0.32 5.04
CA SER A 105 -33.56 0.52 5.26
C SER A 105 -34.81 0.03 4.51
N GLN A 106 -34.62 -0.75 3.44
CA GLN A 106 -35.69 -1.38 2.67
C GLN A 106 -36.06 -2.78 3.20
N GLU A 107 -35.63 -3.11 4.42
CA GLU A 107 -35.81 -4.43 5.07
C GLU A 107 -35.22 -5.59 4.26
N ILE A 108 -34.31 -5.32 3.33
CA ILE A 108 -33.53 -6.35 2.65
C ILE A 108 -32.47 -6.83 3.65
N HIS A 109 -32.41 -8.15 3.85
CA HIS A 109 -31.39 -8.74 4.70
C HIS A 109 -30.02 -8.63 4.03
N VAL A 110 -29.08 -7.99 4.71
CA VAL A 110 -27.72 -7.72 4.25
C VAL A 110 -26.77 -8.24 5.31
N PRO A 111 -25.82 -9.12 4.98
CA PRO A 111 -24.89 -9.67 5.95
C PRO A 111 -23.97 -8.57 6.52
N VAL A 112 -23.48 -8.79 7.74
CA VAL A 112 -22.68 -7.79 8.47
C VAL A 112 -21.36 -7.48 7.75
N SER A 113 -20.81 -8.45 7.00
CA SER A 113 -19.62 -8.30 6.16
C SER A 113 -19.70 -7.12 5.18
N GLU A 114 -20.88 -6.86 4.59
CA GLU A 114 -21.13 -5.79 3.62
C GLU A 114 -21.11 -4.38 4.26
N PHE A 115 -21.16 -4.30 5.59
CA PHE A 115 -20.97 -3.04 6.34
C PHE A 115 -19.55 -2.89 6.84
N ILE A 116 -18.96 -3.96 7.38
CA ILE A 116 -17.64 -3.94 8.00
C ILE A 116 -16.55 -3.69 6.96
N ALA A 117 -16.61 -4.36 5.80
CA ALA A 117 -15.61 -4.22 4.74
C ALA A 117 -15.45 -2.77 4.24
N PRO A 118 -16.50 -2.07 3.75
CA PRO A 118 -16.34 -0.69 3.29
C PRO A 118 -15.99 0.28 4.43
N SER A 119 -16.40 0.00 5.67
CA SER A 119 -16.03 0.81 6.83
C SER A 119 -14.52 0.74 7.13
N ILE A 120 -13.94 -0.47 7.10
CA ILE A 120 -12.49 -0.67 7.28
C ILE A 120 -11.71 0.00 6.15
N LEU A 121 -12.17 -0.14 4.91
CA LEU A 121 -11.54 0.50 3.76
C LEU A 121 -11.58 2.02 3.88
N LEU A 122 -12.71 2.61 4.25
CA LEU A 122 -12.84 4.05 4.42
C LEU A 122 -11.87 4.59 5.48
N LEU A 123 -11.80 3.93 6.65
CA LEU A 123 -10.84 4.28 7.70
C LEU A 123 -9.40 4.17 7.21
N THR A 124 -9.08 3.12 6.46
CA THR A 124 -7.75 2.87 5.90
C THR A 124 -7.38 3.91 4.84
N TYR A 125 -8.31 4.31 3.97
CA TYR A 125 -8.08 5.33 2.95
C TYR A 125 -7.89 6.73 3.57
N ILE A 126 -8.63 7.05 4.63
CA ILE A 126 -8.39 8.26 5.42
C ILE A 126 -7.00 8.21 6.03
N LEU A 127 -6.63 7.10 6.67
CA LEU A 127 -5.31 6.95 7.30
C LEU A 127 -4.17 7.07 6.29
N GLN A 128 -4.28 6.44 5.12
CA GLN A 128 -3.25 6.54 4.11
C GLN A 128 -3.15 7.95 3.51
N SER A 129 -4.27 8.65 3.36
CA SER A 129 -4.27 10.04 2.88
C SER A 129 -3.56 10.95 3.89
N TYR A 130 -3.79 10.72 5.18
CA TYR A 130 -3.07 11.38 6.26
C TYR A 130 -1.57 11.09 6.19
N LEU A 131 -1.16 9.84 5.98
CA LEU A 131 0.26 9.48 5.82
C LEU A 131 0.91 10.15 4.60
N ILE A 132 0.19 10.26 3.47
CA ILE A 132 0.69 10.98 2.28
C ILE A 132 0.97 12.45 2.63
N ILE A 133 0.03 13.11 3.30
CA ILE A 133 0.15 14.53 3.69
C ILE A 133 1.26 14.71 4.73
N LEU A 134 1.31 13.85 5.74
CA LEU A 134 2.32 13.89 6.80
C LEU A 134 3.73 13.66 6.25
N GLY A 135 3.87 12.68 5.35
CA GLY A 135 5.12 12.42 4.64
C GLY A 135 5.60 13.66 3.89
N LYS A 136 4.69 14.36 3.20
CA LYS A 136 5.02 15.62 2.52
C LYS A 136 5.48 16.73 3.45
N GLN A 137 4.81 16.87 4.60
CA GLN A 137 5.19 17.85 5.62
C GLN A 137 6.57 17.58 6.22
N HIS A 138 7.00 16.32 6.27
CA HIS A 138 8.29 15.88 6.83
C HIS A 138 9.31 15.48 5.75
N GLY A 139 9.16 15.99 4.52
CA GLY A 139 10.15 15.81 3.47
C GLY A 139 10.33 14.36 2.99
N GLU A 140 9.36 13.48 3.21
CA GLU A 140 9.37 12.11 2.70
C GLU A 140 8.96 12.09 1.21
N ARG A 141 9.90 11.65 0.35
CA ARG A 141 9.71 11.59 -1.10
C ARG A 141 8.92 10.36 -1.55
N SER A 142 9.11 9.24 -0.87
CA SER A 142 8.44 7.98 -1.21
C SER A 142 8.30 7.17 0.08
N SER A 143 7.06 6.86 0.45
CA SER A 143 6.78 6.09 1.66
C SER A 143 6.70 4.61 1.31
N GLY A 144 7.66 3.82 1.80
CA GLY A 144 7.69 2.38 1.56
C GLY A 144 6.45 1.66 2.10
N ILE A 145 5.91 2.12 3.23
CA ILE A 145 4.71 1.53 3.84
C ILE A 145 3.48 1.68 2.93
N ILE A 146 3.30 2.85 2.30
CA ILE A 146 2.20 3.08 1.35
C ILE A 146 2.36 2.19 0.12
N VAL A 147 3.59 2.02 -0.39
CA VAL A 147 3.86 1.10 -1.51
C VAL A 147 3.52 -0.33 -1.12
N CYS A 148 4.01 -0.82 0.02
CA CYS A 148 3.72 -2.16 0.51
C CYS A 148 2.22 -2.39 0.71
N PHE A 149 1.49 -1.41 1.23
CA PHE A 149 0.04 -1.47 1.37
C PHE A 149 -0.67 -1.68 0.03
N TRP A 150 -0.38 -0.83 -0.97
CA TRP A 150 -1.03 -0.96 -2.28
C TRP A 150 -0.62 -2.24 -3.03
N THR A 151 0.64 -2.67 -2.90
CA THR A 151 1.07 -3.96 -3.43
C THR A 151 0.34 -5.13 -2.77
N ALA A 152 0.19 -5.11 -1.44
CA ALA A 152 -0.55 -6.14 -0.72
C ALA A 152 -2.05 -6.12 -1.08
N MET A 153 -2.67 -4.94 -1.20
CA MET A 153 -4.05 -4.80 -1.69
C MET A 153 -4.23 -5.39 -3.09
N LEU A 154 -3.28 -5.17 -4.00
CA LEU A 154 -3.31 -5.76 -5.33
C LEU A 154 -3.23 -7.29 -5.27
N LEU A 155 -2.26 -7.83 -4.53
CA LEU A 155 -2.04 -9.28 -4.44
C LEU A 155 -3.22 -10.00 -3.76
N CYS A 156 -3.71 -9.46 -2.65
CA CYS A 156 -4.85 -10.03 -1.91
C CYS A 156 -6.18 -9.84 -2.65
N GLY A 157 -6.29 -8.83 -3.53
CA GLY A 157 -7.49 -8.56 -4.34
C GLY A 157 -7.63 -9.40 -5.61
N ILE A 158 -6.60 -10.17 -6.01
CA ILE A 158 -6.64 -11.00 -7.23
C ILE A 158 -7.81 -12.01 -7.22
N PRO A 159 -8.03 -12.80 -6.16
CA PRO A 159 -9.12 -13.77 -6.13
C PRO A 159 -10.47 -13.09 -6.32
N GLN A 160 -10.71 -12.02 -5.55
CA GLN A 160 -11.94 -11.23 -5.64
C GLN A 160 -12.16 -10.61 -7.01
N PHE A 161 -11.08 -10.18 -7.70
CA PHE A 161 -11.18 -9.68 -9.06
C PHE A 161 -11.65 -10.74 -10.04
N ILE A 162 -11.10 -11.95 -9.96
CA ILE A 162 -11.50 -13.07 -10.80
C ILE A 162 -12.98 -13.41 -10.54
N THR A 163 -13.36 -13.57 -9.27
CA THR A 163 -14.73 -13.87 -8.84
C THR A 163 -15.73 -12.82 -9.32
N THR A 164 -15.38 -11.54 -9.20
CA THR A 164 -16.22 -10.41 -9.60
C THR A 164 -16.42 -10.35 -11.12
N VAL A 165 -15.36 -10.58 -11.90
CA VAL A 165 -15.45 -10.57 -13.37
C VAL A 165 -16.27 -11.75 -13.89
N ILE A 166 -16.07 -12.94 -13.33
CA ILE A 166 -16.82 -14.14 -13.72
C ILE A 166 -18.30 -13.99 -13.36
N SER A 167 -18.60 -13.54 -12.14
CA SER A 167 -19.98 -13.35 -11.67
C SER A 167 -20.70 -12.28 -12.49
N GLY A 168 -20.01 -11.17 -12.81
CA GLY A 168 -20.57 -10.07 -13.61
C GLY A 168 -20.89 -10.41 -15.07
N LEU A 169 -20.23 -11.43 -15.65
CA LEU A 169 -20.56 -11.91 -17.00
C LEU A 169 -21.80 -12.80 -17.02
N ASN A 170 -22.17 -13.39 -15.88
CA ASN A 170 -23.17 -14.46 -15.80
C ASN A 170 -24.50 -14.02 -15.16
N GLN A 171 -24.56 -12.89 -14.46
CA GLN A 171 -25.75 -12.42 -13.74
C GLN A 171 -26.16 -10.99 -14.11
N ASP A 172 -27.47 -10.80 -14.35
CA ASP A 172 -28.11 -9.51 -14.70
C ASP A 172 -28.83 -8.89 -13.48
N ASP A 173 -28.24 -9.03 -12.29
CA ASP A 173 -28.82 -8.55 -11.04
C ASP A 173 -28.35 -7.13 -10.69
N ARG A 174 -29.31 -6.21 -10.62
CA ARG A 174 -29.11 -4.81 -10.21
C ARG A 174 -28.60 -4.62 -8.77
N LEU A 175 -28.57 -5.66 -7.94
CA LEU A 175 -28.00 -5.60 -6.60
C LEU A 175 -26.47 -5.80 -6.64
N HIS A 176 -26.00 -6.70 -7.50
CA HIS A 176 -24.61 -7.11 -7.62
C HIS A 176 -23.78 -6.15 -8.49
N TRP A 177 -24.40 -5.46 -9.46
CA TRP A 177 -23.64 -4.56 -10.36
C TRP A 177 -22.97 -3.39 -9.63
N LEU A 178 -23.61 -2.80 -8.60
CA LEU A 178 -23.02 -1.67 -7.87
C LEU A 178 -21.78 -2.10 -7.10
N LEU A 179 -21.85 -3.24 -6.40
CA LEU A 179 -20.72 -3.82 -5.68
C LEU A 179 -19.58 -4.22 -6.62
N MET A 180 -19.92 -4.70 -7.83
CA MET A 180 -18.94 -4.97 -8.88
C MET A 180 -18.26 -3.70 -9.37
N VAL A 181 -19.03 -2.67 -9.76
CA VAL A 181 -18.47 -1.43 -10.32
C VAL A 181 -17.60 -0.70 -9.30
N THR A 182 -18.07 -0.61 -8.05
CA THR A 182 -17.32 0.02 -6.96
C THR A 182 -16.03 -0.74 -6.65
N PHE A 183 -16.08 -2.07 -6.58
CA PHE A 183 -14.88 -2.90 -6.45
C PHE A 183 -13.89 -2.68 -7.60
N LEU A 184 -14.35 -2.67 -8.86
CA LEU A 184 -13.49 -2.43 -10.02
C LEU A 184 -12.83 -1.05 -9.97
N ILE A 185 -13.56 0.00 -9.56
CA ILE A 185 -13.00 1.34 -9.35
C ILE A 185 -11.90 1.30 -8.29
N GLN A 186 -12.13 0.62 -7.16
CA GLN A 186 -11.13 0.48 -6.11
C GLN A 186 -9.89 -0.30 -6.56
N TYR A 187 -10.08 -1.42 -7.29
CA TYR A 187 -8.99 -2.26 -7.76
C TYR A 187 -8.16 -1.57 -8.86
N ILE A 188 -8.80 -0.89 -9.82
CA ILE A 188 -8.11 -0.04 -10.80
C ILE A 188 -7.39 1.12 -10.08
N GLY A 189 -8.02 1.68 -9.05
CA GLY A 189 -7.41 2.67 -8.17
C GLY A 189 -6.13 2.15 -7.52
N ALA A 190 -6.14 0.92 -7.01
CA ALA A 190 -4.96 0.27 -6.43
C ALA A 190 -3.82 0.11 -7.45
N ILE A 191 -4.15 -0.29 -8.69
CA ILE A 191 -3.17 -0.41 -9.79
C ILE A 191 -2.55 0.96 -10.08
N ALA A 192 -3.39 1.99 -10.23
CA ALA A 192 -2.93 3.35 -10.47
C ALA A 192 -2.05 3.86 -9.32
N PHE A 193 -2.37 3.54 -8.07
CA PHE A 193 -1.56 3.92 -6.90
C PHE A 193 -0.20 3.27 -6.94
N PHE A 194 -0.14 1.97 -7.24
CA PHE A 194 1.12 1.26 -7.38
C PHE A 194 1.99 1.89 -8.48
N ILE A 195 1.42 2.16 -9.66
CA ILE A 195 2.13 2.81 -10.78
C ILE A 195 2.64 4.20 -10.38
N VAL A 196 1.81 5.03 -9.75
CA VAL A 196 2.21 6.38 -9.32
C VAL A 196 3.33 6.32 -8.27
N ASN A 197 3.35 5.29 -7.42
CA ASN A 197 4.40 5.08 -6.43
C ASN A 197 5.73 4.56 -7.02
N CYS A 198 5.74 4.05 -8.25
CA CYS A 198 6.98 3.74 -8.97
C CYS A 198 7.76 5.01 -9.33
N PHE A 199 7.10 6.17 -9.42
CA PHE A 199 7.73 7.46 -9.71
C PHE A 199 8.11 8.19 -8.42
N ALA A 200 9.31 8.77 -8.41
CA ALA A 200 9.79 9.55 -7.28
C ALA A 200 9.27 10.97 -7.36
N ASP A 201 8.98 11.57 -6.19
CA ASP A 201 8.67 12.99 -6.13
C ASP A 201 9.92 13.82 -6.42
N ASN A 202 9.77 14.78 -7.34
CA ASN A 202 10.85 15.69 -7.71
C ASN A 202 11.39 16.43 -6.48
N PRO A 203 12.72 16.67 -6.42
CA PRO A 203 13.32 17.42 -5.32
C PRO A 203 12.72 18.84 -5.25
N PRO A 204 12.78 19.49 -4.07
CA PRO A 204 12.38 20.88 -3.95
C PRO A 204 13.20 21.73 -4.92
N ASP A 205 12.59 22.82 -5.38
CA ASP A 205 13.13 23.70 -6.41
C ASP A 205 14.60 24.01 -6.12
N SER A 206 15.46 23.77 -7.12
CA SER A 206 16.93 23.67 -7.09
C SER A 206 17.72 24.88 -6.56
N ARG A 207 17.05 25.84 -5.91
CA ARG A 207 17.62 27.11 -5.44
C ARG A 207 18.35 27.01 -4.11
N PHE A 208 18.17 25.92 -3.34
CA PHE A 208 18.72 25.78 -1.99
C PHE A 208 19.84 24.75 -1.82
N PHE A 209 20.07 23.89 -2.82
CA PHE A 209 21.15 22.92 -2.79
C PHE A 209 22.23 23.34 -3.79
N SER A 210 23.47 23.47 -3.33
CA SER A 210 24.62 23.67 -4.20
C SER A 210 24.67 22.51 -5.19
N LYS A 211 24.34 22.78 -6.46
CA LYS A 211 24.47 21.83 -7.58
C LYS A 211 25.90 21.32 -7.62
N SER A 212 26.18 20.20 -6.94
CA SER A 212 27.12 19.25 -7.51
C SER A 212 26.46 18.74 -8.79
N GLU A 213 27.19 18.73 -9.90
CA GLU A 213 26.67 18.21 -11.17
C GLU A 213 26.34 16.71 -11.12
N LYS A 214 26.84 15.97 -10.11
CA LYS A 214 26.75 14.51 -10.04
C LYS A 214 26.30 14.01 -8.67
N GLU A 215 25.20 14.54 -8.15
CA GLU A 215 24.64 14.04 -6.90
C GLU A 215 24.26 12.55 -6.97
N PHE A 216 24.51 11.83 -5.88
CA PHE A 216 24.16 10.42 -5.74
C PHE A 216 22.64 10.23 -5.84
N PRO A 217 22.11 9.40 -6.76
CA PRO A 217 20.70 9.40 -7.12
C PRO A 217 19.80 8.58 -6.17
N GLU A 218 20.35 7.62 -5.41
CA GLU A 218 19.60 6.73 -4.52
C GLU A 218 18.63 7.48 -3.57
N PRO A 219 19.02 8.56 -2.87
CA PRO A 219 18.13 9.29 -1.96
C PRO A 219 16.98 10.02 -2.67
N TYR A 220 17.07 10.18 -3.99
CA TYR A 220 16.09 10.84 -4.84
C TYR A 220 15.19 9.84 -5.58
N ALA A 221 15.56 8.57 -5.57
CA ALA A 221 14.80 7.50 -6.21
C ALA A 221 13.50 7.19 -5.45
N SER A 222 12.52 6.62 -6.16
CA SER A 222 11.30 6.09 -5.54
C SER A 222 11.65 4.88 -4.68
N PHE A 223 10.78 4.52 -3.73
CA PHE A 223 11.00 3.35 -2.89
C PHE A 223 11.17 2.07 -3.72
N ILE A 224 10.37 1.88 -4.78
CA ILE A 224 10.52 0.75 -5.71
C ILE A 224 11.87 0.79 -6.42
N SER A 225 12.31 1.97 -6.87
CA SER A 225 13.60 2.12 -7.52
C SER A 225 14.77 1.84 -6.56
N GLN A 226 14.67 2.24 -5.29
CA GLN A 226 15.63 1.89 -4.24
C GLN A 226 15.66 0.38 -4.00
N LEU A 227 14.49 -0.26 -3.89
CA LEU A 227 14.36 -1.70 -3.64
C LEU A 227 14.90 -2.56 -4.80
N THR A 228 14.65 -2.12 -6.03
CA THR A 228 15.05 -2.84 -7.26
C THR A 228 16.40 -2.40 -7.82
N PHE A 229 17.09 -1.47 -7.15
CA PHE A 229 18.30 -0.81 -7.62
C PHE A 229 18.16 -0.17 -9.02
N HIS A 230 16.94 0.18 -9.43
CA HIS A 230 16.67 0.71 -10.77
C HIS A 230 17.38 2.05 -11.02
N TRP A 231 17.61 2.83 -9.96
CA TRP A 231 18.38 4.09 -10.03
C TRP A 231 19.80 3.90 -10.59
N ALA A 232 20.38 2.70 -10.46
CA ALA A 232 21.74 2.41 -10.94
C ALA A 232 21.78 2.00 -12.43
N ASN A 233 20.64 1.71 -13.05
CA ASN A 233 20.58 1.14 -14.40
C ASN A 233 21.29 2.00 -15.46
N GLY A 234 21.22 3.33 -15.34
CA GLY A 234 21.91 4.24 -16.25
C GLY A 234 23.44 4.01 -16.26
N LEU A 235 24.03 3.82 -15.08
CA LEU A 235 25.46 3.55 -14.92
C LEU A 235 25.82 2.13 -15.38
N VAL A 236 24.99 1.14 -15.06
CA VAL A 236 25.19 -0.26 -15.50
C VAL A 236 25.18 -0.34 -17.03
N TRP A 237 24.22 0.33 -17.67
CA TRP A 237 24.13 0.35 -19.13
C TRP A 237 25.28 1.12 -19.78
N LEU A 238 25.76 2.19 -19.14
CA LEU A 238 26.95 2.90 -19.58
C LEU A 238 28.19 1.99 -19.52
N GLY A 239 28.34 1.24 -18.43
CA GLY A 239 29.42 0.25 -18.25
C GLY A 239 29.36 -0.91 -19.24
N TYR A 240 28.15 -1.28 -19.68
CA TYR A 240 27.96 -2.25 -20.77
C TYR A 240 28.44 -1.68 -22.12
N LYS A 241 28.17 -0.40 -22.40
CA LYS A 241 28.56 0.26 -23.65
C LYS A 241 30.04 0.62 -23.72
N ARG A 242 30.66 1.01 -22.60
CA ARG A 242 32.07 1.40 -22.52
C ARG A 242 32.64 1.16 -21.11
N PRO A 243 33.96 0.95 -20.97
CA PRO A 243 34.60 0.94 -19.65
C PRO A 243 34.33 2.24 -18.89
N LEU A 244 33.92 2.12 -17.62
CA LEU A 244 33.62 3.26 -16.76
C LEU A 244 34.90 3.98 -16.32
N ILE A 245 34.83 5.30 -16.27
CA ILE A 245 35.91 6.20 -15.81
C ILE A 245 35.45 6.86 -14.50
N PRO A 246 36.35 7.31 -13.58
CA PRO A 246 35.94 8.00 -12.35
C PRO A 246 34.95 9.16 -12.55
N ASP A 247 35.04 9.86 -13.68
CA ASP A 247 34.11 10.94 -14.03
C ASP A 247 32.69 10.45 -14.36
N ASP A 248 32.47 9.17 -14.63
CA ASP A 248 31.13 8.62 -14.85
C ASP A 248 30.38 8.35 -13.54
N LEU A 249 31.08 8.35 -12.40
CA LEU A 249 30.51 8.06 -11.10
C LEU A 249 29.89 9.31 -10.46
N TRP A 250 28.92 9.05 -9.58
CA TRP A 250 28.32 10.07 -8.74
C TRP A 250 29.22 10.44 -7.57
N ASP A 251 29.07 11.67 -7.08
CA ASP A 251 29.73 12.15 -5.88
C ASP A 251 29.24 11.37 -4.65
N MET A 252 30.21 10.96 -3.82
CA MET A 252 29.90 10.21 -2.62
C MET A 252 29.15 11.08 -1.60
N PRO A 253 28.01 10.61 -1.06
CA PRO A 253 27.29 11.33 -0.02
C PRO A 253 28.19 11.61 1.20
N SER A 254 28.12 12.82 1.73
CA SER A 254 28.92 13.24 2.90
C SER A 254 28.75 12.29 4.11
N LYS A 255 27.55 11.73 4.29
CA LYS A 255 27.21 10.78 5.37
C LYS A 255 27.98 9.47 5.33
N ILE A 256 28.44 9.04 4.14
CA ILE A 256 29.23 7.81 3.97
C ILE A 256 30.68 8.10 3.59
N SER A 257 31.07 9.38 3.56
CA SER A 257 32.46 9.78 3.34
C SER A 257 33.36 9.28 4.48
N THR A 258 34.60 8.95 4.14
CA THR A 258 35.62 8.53 5.11
C THR A 258 35.79 9.56 6.22
N VAL A 259 35.77 10.86 5.90
CA VAL A 259 35.86 11.96 6.87
C VAL A 259 34.72 11.93 7.90
N HIS A 260 33.49 11.63 7.47
CA HIS A 260 32.35 11.56 8.38
C HIS A 260 32.37 10.27 9.22
N LEU A 261 32.71 9.14 8.60
CA LEU A 261 32.79 7.84 9.26
C LEU A 261 33.91 7.82 10.31
N ASP A 262 35.08 8.38 9.99
CA ASP A 262 36.23 8.50 10.88
C ASP A 262 35.88 9.32 12.14
N LYS A 263 35.26 10.50 11.95
CA LYS A 263 34.75 11.32 13.07
C LYS A 263 33.75 10.57 13.96
N ARG A 264 32.84 9.81 13.34
CA ARG A 264 31.84 9.02 14.07
C ARG A 264 32.49 7.86 14.84
N TRP A 265 33.48 7.21 14.23
CA TRP A 265 34.28 6.17 14.85
C TRP A 265 35.06 6.70 16.04
N ASP A 266 35.81 7.80 15.87
CA ASP A 266 36.57 8.47 16.92
C ASP A 266 35.70 8.86 18.12
N MET A 267 34.51 9.39 17.85
CA MET A 267 33.57 9.77 18.90
C MET A 267 33.09 8.56 19.70
N ALA A 268 32.79 7.44 19.03
CA ALA A 268 32.41 6.20 19.69
C ALA A 268 33.59 5.58 20.47
N TRP A 269 34.79 5.59 19.87
CA TRP A 269 36.02 5.08 20.47
C TRP A 269 36.39 5.81 21.76
N ARG A 270 36.38 7.15 21.74
CA ARG A 270 36.63 7.97 22.94
C ARG A 270 35.59 7.74 24.02
N LYS A 271 34.32 7.61 23.66
CA LYS A 271 33.23 7.32 24.61
C LYS A 271 33.45 5.98 25.30
N GLN A 272 33.87 4.95 24.56
CA GLN A 272 34.19 3.65 25.13
C GLN A 272 35.42 3.71 26.03
N HIS A 273 36.52 4.33 25.59
CA HIS A 273 37.72 4.50 26.42
C HIS A 273 37.47 5.26 27.72
N ALA A 274 36.63 6.31 27.70
CA ALA A 274 36.25 7.06 28.90
C ALA A 274 35.35 6.26 29.86
N SER A 275 34.72 5.17 29.39
CA SER A 275 33.88 4.29 30.21
C SER A 275 34.61 3.09 30.81
N ILE A 276 35.87 2.87 30.43
CA ILE A 276 36.71 1.81 30.98
C ILE A 276 37.45 2.39 32.20
N PRO A 277 37.22 1.86 33.42
CA PRO A 277 37.84 2.34 34.66
C PRO A 277 39.34 2.07 34.74
#